data_AF-A0A822C6B9-F1
#
_entry.id   AF-A0A822C6B9-F1
#
_cell.length_a   1.000
_cell.length_b   1.000
_cell.length_c   1.000
_cell.angle_alpha   90.00
_cell.angle_beta   90.00
_cell.angle_gamma   90.00
#
_symmetry.space_group_name_H-M   'P 1'
#
loop_
_entity.id
_entity.type
_entity.pdbx_description
1 polymer ?
#
loop_
_entity_poly.entity_id
_entity_poly.type
_entity_poly.pdbx_seq_one_letter_code
_entity_poly.pdbx_strand_id
1 'polypeptide(L)'
;MARDRHGPKLQGQLLVCPMLDDRDQTLSTLQYADIGTWNRESNQVGWTALLGKKKGTQGVSPYAAPSRAQDLSNLPPAFIDVSSTEIFRDE
;
A
#
# COMPACT_ATOMS: atom_id res chain seq x y z
N MET A 1 -2.11 5.90 -12.08
CA MET A 1 -2.99 5.73 -13.27
C MET A 1 -3.40 7.05 -13.91
N ALA A 2 -4.10 7.95 -13.23
CA ALA A 2 -4.55 9.22 -13.85
C ALA A 2 -3.37 10.03 -14.45
N ARG A 3 -2.26 10.13 -13.72
CA ARG A 3 -0.98 10.71 -14.20
C ARG A 3 -0.51 10.06 -15.50
N ASP A 4 -0.39 8.74 -15.50
CA ASP A 4 0.20 7.95 -16.61
C ASP A 4 -0.72 7.94 -17.85
N ARG A 5 -2.02 8.23 -17.65
CA ARG A 5 -3.02 8.38 -18.71
C ARG A 5 -3.26 9.84 -19.11
N HIS A 6 -2.50 10.78 -18.56
CA HIS A 6 -2.65 12.22 -18.78
C HIS A 6 -4.05 12.77 -18.47
N GLY A 7 -4.79 12.14 -17.56
CA GLY A 7 -6.11 12.62 -17.14
C GLY A 7 -6.99 11.56 -16.47
N PRO A 8 -8.00 11.98 -15.69
CA PRO A 8 -8.35 13.38 -15.37
C PRO A 8 -7.34 14.03 -14.41
N LYS A 9 -7.31 15.38 -14.37
CA LYS A 9 -6.49 16.11 -13.40
C LYS A 9 -7.12 15.99 -12.01
N LEU A 10 -6.40 15.35 -11.09
CA LEU A 10 -6.80 15.25 -9.70
C LEU A 10 -6.21 16.42 -8.91
N GLN A 11 -6.97 16.98 -7.96
CA GLN A 11 -6.53 18.09 -7.12
C GLN A 11 -5.78 17.62 -5.86
N GLY A 12 -6.00 16.38 -5.44
CA GLY A 12 -5.33 15.78 -4.30
C GLY A 12 -5.72 14.32 -4.12
N GLN A 13 -5.06 13.67 -3.16
CA GLN A 13 -5.28 12.28 -2.76
C GLN A 13 -5.49 12.24 -1.25
N LEU A 14 -6.58 11.62 -0.79
CA LEU A 14 -6.82 11.31 0.61
C LEU A 14 -6.61 9.80 0.79
N LEU A 15 -5.57 9.43 1.53
CA LEU A 15 -5.19 8.05 1.78
C LEU A 15 -5.34 7.77 3.28
N VAL A 16 -6.30 6.93 3.65
CA VAL A 16 -6.59 6.58 5.05
C VAL A 16 -6.18 5.15 5.29
N CYS A 17 -5.22 4.94 6.20
CA CYS A 17 -4.60 3.66 6.50
C CYS A 17 -4.28 2.86 5.21
N PRO A 18 -3.56 3.45 4.24
CA PRO A 18 -3.46 2.86 2.92
C PRO A 18 -2.58 1.61 2.93
N MET A 19 -3.06 0.56 2.27
CA MET A 19 -2.30 -0.68 2.04
C MET A 19 -1.44 -0.53 0.77
N LEU A 20 -0.14 -0.29 0.93
CA LEU A 20 0.80 0.17 -0.10
C LEU A 20 1.87 -0.86 -0.49
N ASP A 21 2.19 -1.81 0.39
CA ASP A 21 3.31 -2.73 0.20
C ASP A 21 2.93 -4.20 0.37
N ASP A 22 3.13 -4.99 -0.70
CA ASP A 22 2.82 -6.41 -0.75
C ASP A 22 3.83 -7.30 0.00
N ARG A 23 4.96 -6.74 0.42
CA ARG A 23 6.07 -7.49 1.02
C ARG A 23 5.84 -7.84 2.49
N ASP A 24 4.97 -7.11 3.19
CA ASP A 24 4.51 -7.41 4.56
C ASP A 24 5.69 -7.61 5.55
N GLN A 25 6.68 -6.71 5.49
CA GLN A 25 7.99 -6.85 6.14
C GLN A 25 8.41 -5.64 7.00
N THR A 26 7.55 -4.64 7.15
CA THR A 26 7.87 -3.42 7.92
C THR A 26 7.84 -3.69 9.42
N LEU A 27 8.45 -2.79 10.22
CA LEU A 27 8.48 -2.93 11.67
C LEU A 27 7.07 -2.88 12.27
N SER A 28 6.21 -1.97 11.81
CA SER A 28 4.81 -1.87 12.24
C SER A 28 4.02 -3.16 12.00
N THR A 29 4.24 -3.81 10.85
CA THR A 29 3.61 -5.10 10.52
C THR A 29 3.99 -6.18 11.55
N LEU A 30 5.25 -6.20 11.99
CA LEU A 30 5.71 -7.15 13.01
C LEU A 30 5.24 -6.76 14.42
N GLN A 31 5.26 -5.47 14.74
CA GLN A 31 4.89 -4.93 16.05
C GLN A 31 3.42 -5.18 16.38
N TYR A 32 2.53 -5.10 15.38
CA TYR A 32 1.08 -5.23 15.55
C TYR A 32 0.52 -6.46 14.82
N ALA A 33 1.33 -7.51 14.62
CA ALA A 33 0.98 -8.65 13.79
C ALA A 33 -0.35 -9.32 14.17
N ASP A 34 -0.69 -9.33 15.46
CA ASP A 34 -1.88 -9.96 16.04
C ASP A 34 -2.79 -8.95 16.77
N ILE A 35 -2.61 -7.65 16.53
CA ILE A 35 -3.32 -6.57 17.25
C ILE A 35 -4.19 -5.78 16.26
N GLY A 36 -5.44 -5.51 16.66
CA GLY A 36 -6.38 -4.70 15.89
C GLY A 36 -7.29 -5.53 14.97
N THR A 37 -8.21 -4.84 14.30
CA THR A 37 -9.20 -5.45 13.39
C THR A 37 -8.61 -5.92 12.08
N TRP A 38 -7.57 -5.24 11.59
CA TRP A 38 -6.80 -5.65 10.41
C TRP A 38 -5.38 -6.00 10.84
N ASN A 39 -5.15 -7.30 11.02
CA ASN A 39 -3.88 -7.85 11.49
C ASN A 39 -3.04 -8.37 10.31
N ARG A 40 -1.84 -8.87 10.60
CA ARG A 40 -0.91 -9.35 9.56
C ARG A 40 -1.47 -10.54 8.78
N GLU A 41 -2.18 -11.46 9.44
CA GLU A 41 -2.83 -12.59 8.74
C GLU A 41 -3.85 -12.09 7.72
N SER A 42 -4.71 -11.15 8.09
CA SER A 42 -5.67 -10.50 7.19
C SER A 42 -4.97 -9.84 6.00
N ASN A 43 -3.86 -9.14 6.26
CA ASN A 43 -3.02 -8.53 5.23
C ASN A 43 -2.47 -9.56 4.25
N GLN A 44 -1.99 -10.69 4.79
CA GLN A 44 -1.43 -11.77 3.99
C GLN A 44 -2.50 -12.42 3.10
N VAL A 45 -3.70 -12.65 3.63
CA VAL A 45 -4.84 -13.14 2.86
C VAL A 45 -5.21 -12.15 1.76
N GLY A 46 -5.33 -10.86 2.07
CA GLY A 46 -5.68 -9.82 1.11
C GLY A 46 -4.70 -9.74 -0.07
N TRP A 47 -3.39 -9.63 0.22
CA TRP A 47 -2.37 -9.62 -0.82
C TRP A 47 -2.31 -10.92 -1.63
N THR A 48 -2.53 -12.07 -0.97
CA THR A 48 -2.54 -13.37 -1.67
C THR A 48 -3.75 -13.50 -2.58
N ALA A 49 -4.92 -13.01 -2.17
CA ALA A 49 -6.12 -13.01 -3.00
C ALA A 49 -5.95 -12.12 -4.25
N LEU A 50 -5.31 -10.95 -4.10
CA LEU A 50 -5.08 -10.03 -5.22
C LEU A 50 -3.98 -10.50 -6.18
N LEU A 51 -2.85 -10.97 -5.64
CA LEU A 51 -1.62 -11.20 -6.42
C LEU A 51 -1.31 -12.68 -6.66
N GLY A 52 -1.89 -13.59 -5.87
CA GLY A 52 -1.58 -15.02 -5.88
C GLY A 52 -0.08 -15.27 -5.78
N LYS A 53 0.44 -16.08 -6.69
CA LYS A 53 1.88 -16.43 -6.76
C LYS A 53 2.81 -15.24 -7.08
N LYS A 54 2.28 -14.09 -7.51
CA LYS A 54 3.09 -12.90 -7.79
C LYS A 54 3.45 -12.12 -6.53
N LYS A 55 2.73 -12.30 -5.42
CA LYS A 55 2.98 -11.60 -4.16
C LYS A 55 4.47 -11.73 -3.76
N GLY A 56 5.08 -10.63 -3.36
CA GLY A 56 6.47 -10.54 -2.94
C GLY A 56 7.49 -10.49 -4.09
N THR A 57 7.11 -10.87 -5.31
CA THR A 57 8.05 -10.98 -6.44
C THR A 57 8.35 -9.63 -7.10
N GLN A 58 9.37 -9.59 -7.95
CA GLN A 58 9.68 -8.41 -8.78
C GLN A 58 8.61 -8.16 -9.87
N GLY A 59 7.70 -9.12 -10.10
CA GLY A 59 6.62 -9.00 -11.10
C GLY A 59 5.35 -8.33 -10.59
N VAL A 60 5.36 -7.77 -9.37
CA VAL A 60 4.21 -7.03 -8.83
C VAL A 60 4.12 -5.66 -9.51
N SER A 61 2.93 -5.36 -10.03
CA SER A 61 2.66 -4.10 -10.69
C SER A 61 2.61 -2.95 -9.68
N PRO A 62 3.19 -1.76 -9.97
CA PRO A 62 3.02 -0.56 -9.15
C PRO A 62 1.57 -0.06 -9.09
N TYR A 63 0.69 -0.54 -9.97
CA TYR A 63 -0.75 -0.28 -9.87
C TYR A 63 -1.49 -1.20 -8.89
N ALA A 64 -0.83 -2.26 -8.41
CA ALA A 64 -1.36 -3.12 -7.36
C ALA A 64 -0.73 -2.81 -6.00
N ALA A 65 0.60 -2.63 -5.94
CA ALA A 65 1.33 -2.20 -4.75
C ALA A 65 2.11 -0.90 -5.07
N PRO A 66 1.58 0.29 -4.73
CA PRO A 66 2.18 1.58 -5.08
C PRO A 66 3.62 1.79 -4.61
N SER A 67 4.04 1.14 -3.52
CA SER A 67 5.44 1.16 -3.05
C SER A 67 6.45 0.59 -4.07
N ARG A 68 5.97 -0.13 -5.10
CA ARG A 68 6.79 -0.62 -6.23
C ARG A 68 7.07 0.44 -7.29
N ALA A 69 6.42 1.61 -7.25
CA ALA A 69 6.62 2.66 -8.25
C ALA A 69 8.01 3.28 -8.12
N GLN A 70 8.72 3.39 -9.25
CA GLN A 70 10.06 4.01 -9.30
C GLN A 70 10.01 5.54 -9.47
N ASP A 71 8.87 6.06 -9.90
CA ASP A 71 8.64 7.48 -10.12
C ASP A 71 7.30 7.91 -9.50
N LEU A 72 7.40 8.79 -8.51
CA LEU A 72 6.27 9.42 -7.82
C LEU A 72 6.11 10.90 -8.20
N SER A 73 6.90 11.39 -9.16
CA SER A 73 6.77 12.76 -9.66
C SER A 73 5.39 12.98 -10.28
N ASN A 74 4.94 14.23 -10.25
CA ASN A 74 3.69 14.69 -10.86
C ASN A 74 2.42 13.98 -10.35
N LEU A 75 2.50 13.33 -9.18
CA LEU A 75 1.32 12.92 -8.44
C LEU A 75 0.65 14.15 -7.82
N PRO A 76 -0.69 14.15 -7.69
CA PRO A 76 -1.39 15.17 -6.92
C PRO A 76 -0.91 15.19 -5.46
N PRO A 77 -0.98 16.35 -4.78
CA PRO A 77 -0.71 16.44 -3.34
C PRO A 77 -1.46 15.36 -2.55
N ALA A 78 -0.79 14.73 -1.60
CA ALA A 78 -1.36 13.66 -0.79
C ALA A 78 -1.52 14.11 0.67
N PHE A 79 -2.65 13.76 1.25
CA PHE A 79 -2.83 13.69 2.69
C PHE A 79 -2.90 12.21 3.06
N ILE A 80 -2.00 11.79 3.97
CA ILE A 80 -1.88 10.41 4.42
C ILE A 80 -2.23 10.40 5.91
N ASP A 81 -3.27 9.64 6.25
CA ASP A 81 -3.68 9.38 7.62
C ASP A 81 -3.29 7.95 7.98
N VAL A 82 -2.55 7.79 9.07
CA VAL A 82 -2.12 6.49 9.61
C VAL A 82 -2.22 6.50 11.12
N SER A 83 -2.57 5.36 11.69
CA SER A 83 -2.58 5.18 13.14
C SER A 83 -1.19 4.88 13.68
N SER A 84 -0.93 5.31 14.92
CA SER A 84 0.29 4.91 15.65
C SER A 84 0.33 3.41 15.98
N THR A 85 -0.83 2.76 15.95
CA THR A 85 -1.05 1.35 16.35
C THR A 85 -1.73 0.54 15.24
N GLU A 86 -1.10 0.47 14.07
CA GLU A 86 -1.57 -0.37 12.97
C GLU A 86 -0.41 -0.95 12.15
N ILE A 87 -0.70 -1.94 11.30
CA ILE A 87 0.31 -2.62 10.49
C ILE A 87 0.82 -1.77 9.31
N PHE A 88 0.01 -0.83 8.79
CA PHE A 88 0.34 -0.01 7.61
C PHE A 88 1.16 1.25 7.92
N ARG A 89 1.50 1.49 9.19
CA ARG A 89 2.16 2.73 9.62
C ARG A 89 3.49 3.02 8.91
N ASP A 90 4.29 1.98 8.66
CA ASP A 90 5.67 2.12 8.19
C ASP A 90 5.84 1.83 6.68
N GLU A 91 4.78 1.56 5.93
CA GLU A 91 4.83 1.23 4.49
C GLU A 91 4.70 2.43 3.52
#